data_AF-A0A849QM22-F1
#
_entry.id   AF-A0A849QM22-F1
#
_cell.length_a   1.000
_cell.length_b   1.000
_cell.length_c   1.000
_cell.angle_alpha   90.00
_cell.angle_beta   90.00
_cell.angle_gamma   90.00
#
_symmetry.space_group_name_H-M   'P 1'
#
loop_
_entity.id
_entity.type
_entity.pdbx_description
1 polymer ?
#
loop_
_entity_poly.entity_id
_entity_poly.type
_entity_poly.pdbx_seq_one_letter_code
_entity_poly.pdbx_strand_id
1 'polypeptide(L)'
;MIDLITLIEILSVIILIGLSAFFSSSETAFISANRIKMLHLAEKGDKNANIIHKELQHPEKFITTILVGNNIVNVTASVLVTALTLNYFGNMGIAIATGVMTVVILVFGEIVPKTFATRHADTYSLKIAGLLELLTRILYPVVFIFTQITRIVLRILGVKEKIKNPFITEDQIKLLLKVGVEEGVFKRHEQDYIHKVFEFTDEKAKTAMTYKADMVTVENTITLDTALEKINESGHSRLPVWKDDFDNIIGMIYAKDLLKYR
;
A
#
# COMPACT_ATOMS: atom_id res chain seq x y z
N MET A 1 -34.95 10.50 44.02
CA MET A 1 -34.61 11.61 43.11
C MET A 1 -33.20 11.32 42.64
N ILE A 2 -32.93 11.27 41.33
CA ILE A 2 -31.55 11.03 40.88
C ILE A 2 -30.76 12.28 41.25
N ASP A 3 -29.73 12.13 42.09
CA ASP A 3 -28.91 13.25 42.51
C ASP A 3 -28.12 13.78 41.30
N LEU A 4 -27.84 15.08 41.28
CA LEU A 4 -27.15 15.77 40.17
C LEU A 4 -25.83 15.07 39.79
N ILE A 5 -25.13 14.51 40.77
CA ILE A 5 -23.88 13.77 40.59
C ILE A 5 -24.13 12.51 39.74
N THR A 6 -25.13 11.70 40.08
CA THR A 6 -25.47 10.50 39.32
C THR A 6 -25.90 10.83 37.89
N LEU A 7 -26.58 11.95 37.66
CA LEU A 7 -26.91 12.41 36.31
C LEU A 7 -25.65 12.73 35.50
N ILE A 8 -24.67 13.42 36.11
CA ILE A 8 -23.39 13.74 35.47
C ILE A 8 -22.60 12.46 35.16
N GLU A 9 -22.59 11.48 36.06
CA GLU A 9 -21.90 10.21 35.85
C GLU A 9 -22.53 9.41 34.69
N ILE A 10 -23.86 9.32 34.62
CA ILE A 10 -24.57 8.67 33.51
C ILE A 10 -24.27 9.36 32.17
N LEU A 11 -24.33 10.70 32.14
CA LEU A 11 -24.01 11.46 30.93
C LEU A 11 -22.55 11.24 30.50
N SER A 12 -21.64 11.19 31.46
CA SER A 12 -20.22 10.92 31.21
C SER A 12 -20.02 9.53 30.60
N VAL A 13 -20.72 8.51 31.10
CA VAL A 13 -20.68 7.14 30.54
C VAL A 13 -21.20 7.11 29.11
N ILE A 14 -22.29 7.81 28.80
CA ILE A 14 -22.82 7.89 27.43
C ILE A 14 -21.78 8.51 26.48
N ILE A 15 -21.15 9.61 26.90
CA ILE A 15 -20.09 10.27 26.12
C ILE A 15 -18.90 9.31 25.92
N LEU A 16 -18.48 8.59 26.96
CA LEU A 16 -17.39 7.63 26.87
C LEU A 16 -17.73 6.47 25.92
N ILE A 17 -18.96 5.92 25.96
CA ILE A 17 -19.38 4.89 24.98
C ILE A 17 -19.33 5.47 23.55
N GLY A 18 -19.74 6.72 23.35
CA GLY A 18 -19.61 7.40 22.06
C GLY A 18 -18.15 7.56 21.60
N LEU A 19 -17.23 7.90 22.51
CA LEU A 19 -15.80 7.98 22.21
C LEU A 19 -15.21 6.60 21.92
N SER A 20 -15.63 5.56 22.64
CA SER A 20 -15.24 4.16 22.37
C SER A 20 -15.65 3.76 20.95
N ALA A 21 -16.91 4.02 20.60
CA ALA A 21 -17.43 3.82 19.25
C ALA A 21 -16.62 4.58 18.20
N PHE A 22 -16.25 5.83 18.47
CA PHE A 22 -15.40 6.63 17.59
C PHE A 22 -14.02 5.99 17.39
N PHE A 23 -13.28 5.66 18.45
CA PHE A 23 -11.95 5.06 18.32
C PHE A 23 -12.01 3.70 17.60
N SER A 24 -12.96 2.85 17.99
CA SER A 24 -13.17 1.52 17.44
C SER A 24 -13.54 1.54 15.94
N SER A 25 -14.45 2.44 15.54
CA SER A 25 -14.78 2.67 14.12
C SER A 25 -13.61 3.29 13.34
N SER A 26 -12.85 4.19 13.96
CA SER A 26 -11.66 4.81 13.36
C SER A 26 -10.58 3.79 13.02
N GLU A 27 -10.31 2.86 13.95
CA GLU A 27 -9.39 1.74 13.75
C GLU A 27 -9.78 0.95 12.50
N THR A 28 -11.04 0.52 12.45
CA THR A 28 -11.54 -0.36 11.39
C THR A 28 -11.58 0.35 10.05
N ALA A 29 -12.00 1.62 10.00
CA ALA A 29 -12.02 2.40 8.78
C ALA A 29 -10.61 2.67 8.25
N PHE A 30 -9.64 2.98 9.13
CA PHE A 30 -8.26 3.19 8.74
C PHE A 30 -7.62 1.92 8.16
N ILE A 31 -7.82 0.77 8.81
CA ILE A 31 -7.29 -0.52 8.33
C ILE A 31 -7.95 -0.93 7.01
N SER A 32 -9.24 -0.66 6.85
CA SER A 32 -10.03 -1.10 5.70
C SER A 32 -10.00 -0.10 4.53
N ALA A 33 -9.39 1.08 4.70
CA ALA A 33 -9.34 2.11 3.67
C ALA A 33 -8.50 1.66 2.47
N ASN A 34 -8.97 1.96 1.27
CA ASN A 34 -8.25 1.64 0.04
C ASN A 34 -7.05 2.58 -0.15
N ARG A 35 -5.84 2.05 0.01
CA ARG A 35 -4.58 2.83 -0.10
C ARG A 35 -4.38 3.49 -1.46
N ILE A 36 -4.76 2.82 -2.56
CA ILE A 36 -4.66 3.36 -3.94
C ILE A 36 -5.58 4.57 -4.08
N LYS A 37 -6.81 4.44 -3.60
CA LYS A 37 -7.80 5.52 -3.65
C LYS A 37 -7.37 6.73 -2.81
N MET A 38 -6.80 6.50 -1.62
CA MET A 38 -6.27 7.57 -0.78
C MET A 38 -5.08 8.27 -1.46
N LEU A 39 -4.17 7.52 -2.10
CA LEU A 39 -3.08 8.10 -2.89
C LEU A 39 -3.63 8.98 -4.02
N HIS A 40 -4.55 8.46 -4.82
CA HIS A 40 -5.17 9.19 -5.94
C HIS A 40 -5.85 10.49 -5.49
N LEU A 41 -6.60 10.45 -4.39
CA LEU A 41 -7.24 11.65 -3.84
C LEU A 41 -6.21 12.64 -3.28
N ALA A 42 -5.14 12.17 -2.65
CA ALA A 42 -4.06 13.01 -2.16
C ALA A 42 -3.32 13.72 -3.31
N GLU A 43 -3.05 13.03 -4.41
CA GLU A 43 -2.45 13.60 -5.63
C GLU A 43 -3.36 14.65 -6.28
N LYS A 44 -4.68 14.50 -6.14
CA LYS A 44 -5.68 15.51 -6.54
C LYS A 44 -5.81 16.69 -5.57
N GLY A 45 -5.00 16.74 -4.51
CA GLY A 45 -4.96 17.84 -3.55
C GLY A 45 -5.90 17.71 -2.36
N ASP A 46 -6.55 16.55 -2.14
CA ASP A 46 -7.35 16.31 -0.94
C ASP A 46 -6.45 16.19 0.30
N LYS A 47 -6.58 17.16 1.22
CA LYS A 47 -5.77 17.23 2.43
C LYS A 47 -6.01 16.05 3.38
N ASN A 48 -7.26 15.59 3.51
CA ASN A 48 -7.62 14.48 4.38
C ASN A 48 -7.09 13.17 3.82
N ALA A 49 -7.17 12.99 2.50
CA ALA A 49 -6.59 11.84 1.84
C ALA A 49 -5.06 11.79 2.02
N ASN A 50 -4.40 12.95 1.98
CA ASN A 50 -2.96 13.04 2.23
C ASN A 50 -2.57 12.62 3.66
N ILE A 51 -3.37 13.01 4.66
CA ILE A 51 -3.18 12.56 6.06
C ILE A 51 -3.27 11.04 6.11
N ILE A 52 -4.38 10.46 5.64
CA ILE A 52 -4.60 9.01 5.69
C ILE A 52 -3.52 8.26 4.88
N HIS A 53 -3.14 8.76 3.71
CA HIS A 53 -2.10 8.15 2.88
C HIS A 53 -0.75 8.09 3.60
N LYS A 54 -0.33 9.18 4.25
CA LYS A 54 0.92 9.22 5.03
C LYS A 54 0.88 8.23 6.19
N GLU A 55 -0.21 8.21 6.94
CA GLU A 55 -0.37 7.33 8.09
C GLU A 55 -0.40 5.85 7.66
N LEU A 56 -1.00 5.51 6.51
CA LEU A 56 -1.02 4.14 5.98
C LEU A 56 0.38 3.61 5.63
N GLN A 57 1.36 4.48 5.37
CA GLN A 57 2.76 4.07 5.15
C GLN A 57 3.45 3.66 6.45
N HIS A 58 3.05 4.24 7.58
CA HIS A 58 3.65 4.03 8.90
C HIS A 58 2.56 3.90 9.99
N PRO A 59 1.75 2.83 9.94
CA PRO A 59 0.50 2.76 10.70
C PRO A 59 0.70 2.61 12.22
N GLU A 60 1.89 2.24 12.67
CA GLU A 60 2.20 1.93 14.08
C GLU A 60 1.72 3.03 15.03
N LYS A 61 2.12 4.29 14.79
CA LYS A 61 1.79 5.41 15.67
C LYS A 61 0.28 5.67 15.70
N PHE A 62 -0.35 5.60 14.53
CA PHE A 62 -1.77 5.87 14.37
C PHE A 62 -2.62 4.78 15.07
N ILE A 63 -2.30 3.51 14.81
CA ILE A 63 -2.95 2.37 15.45
C ILE A 63 -2.74 2.40 16.96
N THR A 64 -1.51 2.65 17.43
CA THR A 64 -1.25 2.79 18.88
C THR A 64 -2.05 3.94 19.49
N THR A 65 -2.17 5.09 18.82
CA THR A 65 -3.01 6.21 19.30
C THR A 65 -4.45 5.76 19.51
N ILE A 66 -5.04 5.13 18.49
CA ILE A 66 -6.43 4.71 18.53
C ILE A 66 -6.64 3.65 19.61
N LEU A 67 -5.74 2.68 19.73
CA LEU A 67 -5.81 1.63 20.76
C LEU A 67 -5.69 2.21 22.17
N VAL A 68 -4.75 3.14 22.40
CA VAL A 68 -4.59 3.79 23.71
C VAL A 68 -5.84 4.61 24.05
N GLY A 69 -6.34 5.41 23.11
CA GLY A 69 -7.56 6.20 23.30
C GLY A 69 -8.77 5.31 23.62
N ASN A 70 -8.97 4.24 22.86
CA ASN A 70 -10.06 3.29 23.08
C ASN A 70 -9.98 2.64 24.48
N ASN A 71 -8.79 2.20 24.87
CA ASN A 71 -8.60 1.55 26.17
C ASN A 71 -8.82 2.51 27.33
N ILE A 72 -8.31 3.75 27.25
CA ILE A 72 -8.55 4.78 28.29
C ILE A 72 -10.05 4.97 28.46
N VAL A 73 -10.77 5.19 27.36
CA VAL A 73 -12.21 5.42 27.38
C VAL A 73 -12.99 4.23 27.94
N ASN A 74 -12.67 3.01 27.50
CA ASN A 74 -13.36 1.79 27.94
C ASN A 74 -13.12 1.50 29.43
N VAL A 75 -11.87 1.65 29.89
CA VAL A 75 -11.52 1.44 31.30
C VAL A 75 -12.17 2.51 32.17
N THR A 76 -12.10 3.78 31.77
CA THR A 76 -12.76 4.87 32.52
C THR A 76 -14.27 4.66 32.61
N ALA A 77 -14.94 4.27 31.52
CA ALA A 77 -16.37 3.98 31.53
C ALA A 77 -16.71 2.83 32.48
N SER A 78 -15.92 1.75 32.42
CA SER A 78 -16.12 0.57 33.28
C SER A 78 -15.92 0.89 34.76
N VAL A 79 -14.89 1.69 35.09
CA VAL A 79 -14.63 2.13 36.47
C VAL A 79 -15.76 3.03 36.98
N LEU A 80 -16.23 4.00 36.17
CA LEU A 80 -17.35 4.86 36.55
C LEU A 80 -18.64 4.08 36.80
N VAL A 81 -18.99 3.15 35.92
CA VAL A 81 -20.18 2.32 36.12
C VAL A 81 -20.03 1.38 37.31
N THR A 82 -18.84 0.85 37.56
CA THR A 82 -18.57 0.05 38.76
C THR A 82 -18.71 0.88 40.04
N ALA A 83 -18.20 2.10 40.07
CA ALA A 83 -18.35 3.00 41.22
C ALA A 83 -19.82 3.35 41.48
N LEU A 84 -20.55 3.67 40.41
CA LEU A 84 -22.00 3.90 40.45
C LEU A 84 -22.73 2.68 41.02
N THR A 85 -22.58 1.49 40.44
CA THR A 85 -23.32 0.32 40.88
C THR A 85 -22.92 -0.15 42.27
N LEU A 86 -21.68 0.05 42.69
CA LEU A 86 -21.22 -0.26 44.05
C LEU A 86 -21.98 0.59 45.08
N ASN A 87 -22.21 1.87 44.80
CA ASN A 87 -22.95 2.77 45.69
C ASN A 87 -24.43 2.36 45.84
N TYR A 88 -25.06 1.85 44.77
CA TYR A 88 -26.48 1.48 44.78
C TYR A 88 -26.75 0.02 45.17
N PHE A 89 -25.87 -0.91 44.81
CA PHE A 89 -26.09 -2.37 44.92
C PHE A 89 -25.05 -3.08 45.80
N GLY A 90 -24.13 -2.34 46.44
CA GLY A 90 -23.05 -2.91 47.23
C GLY A 90 -22.15 -3.84 46.41
N ASN A 91 -21.58 -4.87 47.04
CA ASN A 91 -20.64 -5.79 46.36
C ASN A 91 -21.24 -6.50 45.13
N MET A 92 -22.56 -6.71 45.08
CA MET A 92 -23.22 -7.30 43.90
C MET A 92 -23.17 -6.34 42.70
N GLY A 93 -23.07 -5.03 42.94
CA GLY A 93 -22.92 -4.00 41.91
C GLY A 93 -21.70 -4.20 41.01
N ILE A 94 -20.62 -4.79 41.52
CA ILE A 94 -19.42 -5.08 40.72
C ILE A 94 -19.74 -6.10 39.62
N ALA A 95 -20.42 -7.19 39.96
CA ALA A 95 -20.81 -8.23 39.00
C ALA A 95 -21.81 -7.67 37.96
N ILE A 96 -22.76 -6.86 38.41
CA ILE A 96 -23.75 -6.19 37.54
C ILE A 96 -23.05 -5.23 36.57
N ALA A 97 -22.19 -4.33 37.06
CA ALA A 97 -21.45 -3.40 36.23
C ALA A 97 -20.59 -4.13 35.20
N THR A 98 -19.88 -5.18 35.62
CA THR A 98 -19.04 -5.99 34.72
C THR A 98 -19.89 -6.57 33.59
N GLY A 99 -20.98 -7.28 33.90
CA GLY A 99 -21.83 -7.89 32.87
C GLY A 99 -22.48 -6.86 31.93
N VAL A 100 -23.04 -5.79 32.49
CA VAL A 100 -23.70 -4.73 31.71
C VAL A 100 -22.69 -4.01 30.82
N MET A 101 -21.55 -3.58 31.37
CA MET A 101 -20.54 -2.85 30.59
C MET A 101 -19.89 -3.72 29.53
N THR A 102 -19.67 -5.01 29.78
CA THR A 102 -19.18 -5.93 28.75
C THR A 102 -20.14 -5.95 27.56
N VAL A 103 -21.44 -6.14 27.79
CA VAL A 103 -22.42 -6.17 26.69
C VAL A 103 -22.52 -4.80 26.00
N VAL A 104 -22.58 -3.71 26.77
CA VAL A 104 -22.75 -2.36 26.24
C VAL A 104 -21.54 -1.92 25.41
N ILE A 105 -20.32 -2.08 25.92
CA ILE A 105 -19.10 -1.74 25.17
C ILE A 105 -18.97 -2.65 23.95
N LEU A 106 -19.17 -3.96 24.09
CA LEU A 106 -19.05 -4.87 22.95
C LEU A 106 -20.04 -4.54 21.85
N VAL A 107 -21.31 -4.28 22.17
CA VAL A 107 -22.32 -4.00 21.14
C VAL A 107 -22.16 -2.58 20.59
N PHE A 108 -22.18 -1.57 21.46
CA PHE A 108 -22.29 -0.16 21.07
C PHE A 108 -20.95 0.53 20.88
N GLY A 109 -19.91 0.11 21.60
CA GLY A 109 -18.54 0.63 21.44
C GLY A 109 -17.72 -0.11 20.39
N GLU A 110 -17.99 -1.40 20.16
CA GLU A 110 -17.15 -2.23 19.29
C GLU A 110 -17.85 -2.78 18.06
N ILE A 111 -18.74 -3.76 18.20
CA ILE A 111 -19.29 -4.54 17.09
C ILE A 111 -20.05 -3.65 16.11
N VAL A 112 -21.00 -2.82 16.59
CA VAL A 112 -21.81 -1.97 15.71
C VAL A 112 -20.95 -0.91 15.01
N PRO A 113 -20.10 -0.13 15.71
CA PRO A 113 -19.25 0.87 15.07
C PRO A 113 -18.25 0.28 14.07
N LYS A 114 -17.62 -0.86 14.39
CA LYS A 114 -16.70 -1.55 13.49
C LYS A 114 -17.42 -2.03 12.23
N THR A 115 -18.60 -2.64 12.38
CA THR A 115 -19.41 -3.10 11.24
C THR A 115 -19.80 -1.95 10.31
N PHE A 116 -20.17 -0.79 10.88
CA PHE A 116 -20.45 0.41 10.11
C PHE A 116 -19.21 0.90 9.36
N ALA A 117 -18.07 0.96 10.05
CA ALA A 117 -16.81 1.45 9.52
C ALA A 117 -16.27 0.60 8.36
N THR A 118 -16.40 -0.74 8.43
CA THR A 118 -15.97 -1.61 7.32
C THR A 118 -16.70 -1.29 6.02
N ARG A 119 -18.00 -0.96 6.09
CA ARG A 119 -18.81 -0.65 4.90
C ARG A 119 -18.54 0.74 4.32
N HIS A 120 -18.04 1.67 5.13
CA HIS A 120 -17.83 3.07 4.75
C HIS A 120 -16.38 3.53 4.94
N ALA A 121 -15.43 2.60 4.89
CA ALA A 121 -14.05 2.82 5.33
C ALA A 121 -13.40 4.05 4.67
N ASP A 122 -13.47 4.16 3.35
CA ASP A 122 -12.89 5.28 2.60
C ASP A 122 -13.51 6.63 3.00
N THR A 123 -14.83 6.74 2.99
CA THR A 123 -15.51 8.02 3.27
C THR A 123 -15.39 8.40 4.74
N TYR A 124 -15.45 7.42 5.64
CA TYR A 124 -15.35 7.65 7.08
C TYR A 124 -13.92 8.03 7.47
N SER A 125 -12.90 7.31 6.98
CA SER A 125 -11.49 7.65 7.22
C SER A 125 -11.14 9.07 6.76
N LEU A 126 -11.63 9.50 5.58
CA LEU A 126 -11.46 10.87 5.11
C LEU A 126 -12.11 11.91 6.03
N LYS A 127 -13.34 11.64 6.52
CA LYS A 127 -14.06 12.57 7.42
C LYS A 127 -13.34 12.77 8.75
N ILE A 128 -12.77 11.71 9.31
CA ILE A 128 -12.15 11.72 10.64
C ILE A 128 -10.65 12.02 10.60
N ALA A 129 -10.03 12.08 9.41
CA ALA A 129 -8.57 12.19 9.24
C ALA A 129 -7.94 13.30 10.08
N GLY A 130 -8.46 14.54 9.96
CA GLY A 130 -7.92 15.67 10.70
C GLY A 130 -8.11 15.58 12.22
N LEU A 131 -9.22 15.01 12.68
CA LEU A 131 -9.47 14.80 14.10
C LEU A 131 -8.50 13.74 14.67
N LEU A 132 -8.27 12.66 13.93
CA LEU A 132 -7.33 11.63 14.34
C LEU A 132 -5.88 12.13 14.34
N GLU A 133 -5.48 12.93 13.34
CA GLU A 133 -4.14 13.55 13.32
C GLU A 133 -3.92 14.43 14.57
N LEU A 134 -4.94 15.23 14.94
CA LEU A 134 -4.91 16.03 16.15
C LEU A 134 -4.77 15.15 17.41
N LEU A 135 -5.56 14.07 17.51
CA LEU A 135 -5.50 13.15 18.65
C LEU A 135 -4.13 12.46 18.74
N THR A 136 -3.56 12.02 17.62
CA THR A 136 -2.20 11.45 17.56
C THR A 136 -1.16 12.45 18.04
N ARG A 137 -1.31 13.73 17.69
CA ARG A 137 -0.40 14.79 18.16
C ARG A 137 -0.53 15.03 19.67
N ILE A 138 -1.75 15.05 20.21
CA ILE A 138 -2.01 15.26 21.64
C ILE A 138 -1.49 14.06 22.45
N LEU A 139 -1.77 12.84 22.00
CA LEU A 139 -1.39 11.60 22.68
C LEU A 139 0.04 11.15 22.38
N TYR A 140 0.79 11.90 21.55
CA TYR A 140 2.15 11.58 21.15
C TYR A 140 3.09 11.15 22.30
N PRO A 141 3.16 11.82 23.47
CA PRO A 141 4.09 11.40 24.52
C PRO A 141 3.77 10.01 25.07
N VAL A 142 2.48 9.68 25.21
CA VAL A 142 2.03 8.37 25.67
C VAL A 142 2.27 7.32 24.57
N VAL A 143 1.86 7.64 23.34
CA VAL A 143 2.02 6.78 22.16
C VAL A 143 3.49 6.44 21.94
N PHE A 144 4.39 7.41 22.06
CA PHE A 144 5.83 7.20 21.91
C PHE A 144 6.34 6.12 22.86
N ILE A 145 5.97 6.18 24.15
CA ILE A 145 6.37 5.18 25.16
C ILE A 145 5.86 3.79 24.75
N PHE A 146 4.57 3.65 24.43
CA PHE A 146 4.00 2.37 24.02
C PHE A 146 4.62 1.83 22.72
N THR A 147 4.92 2.70 21.76
CA THR A 147 5.62 2.31 20.52
C THR A 147 7.04 1.82 20.83
N GLN A 148 7.77 2.46 21.75
CA GLN A 148 9.11 1.98 22.15
C GLN A 148 9.04 0.63 22.84
N ILE A 149 8.11 0.45 23.78
CA ILE A 149 7.89 -0.83 24.46
C ILE A 149 7.58 -1.93 23.42
N THR A 150 6.69 -1.65 22.47
CA THR A 150 6.33 -2.58 21.41
C THR A 150 7.55 -2.98 20.58
N ARG A 151 8.39 -2.02 20.17
CA ARG A 151 9.63 -2.30 19.41
C ARG A 151 10.62 -3.16 20.20
N ILE A 152 10.77 -2.91 21.50
CA ILE A 152 11.65 -3.70 22.37
C ILE A 152 11.14 -5.14 22.45
N VAL A 153 9.84 -5.34 22.72
CA VAL A 153 9.22 -6.67 22.80
C VAL A 153 9.37 -7.41 21.47
N LEU A 154 9.09 -6.76 20.33
CA LEU A 154 9.26 -7.36 19.00
C LEU A 154 10.71 -7.76 18.72
N ARG A 155 11.68 -6.94 19.13
CA ARG A 155 13.10 -7.26 18.99
C ARG A 155 13.51 -8.47 19.84
N ILE A 156 13.00 -8.57 21.07
CA ILE A 156 13.24 -9.72 21.95
C ILE A 156 12.65 -11.01 21.34
N LEU A 157 11.47 -10.91 20.72
CA LEU A 157 10.84 -12.02 20.01
C LEU A 157 11.49 -12.35 18.66
N GLY A 158 12.57 -11.65 18.28
CA GLY A 158 13.29 -11.89 17.02
C GLY A 158 12.53 -11.42 15.77
N VAL A 159 11.48 -10.61 15.92
CA VAL A 159 10.73 -10.04 14.80
C VAL A 159 11.58 -8.96 14.15
N LYS A 160 12.15 -9.28 12.98
CA LYS A 160 12.87 -8.30 12.16
C LYS A 160 11.87 -7.34 11.53
N GLU A 161 12.20 -6.05 11.48
CA GLU A 161 11.43 -5.08 10.69
C GLU A 161 11.33 -5.59 9.25
N LYS A 162 10.10 -5.72 8.74
CA LYS A 162 9.90 -6.13 7.34
C LYS A 162 10.55 -5.09 6.43
N ILE A 163 11.35 -5.56 5.47
CA ILE A 163 11.73 -4.77 4.30
C ILE A 163 10.42 -4.27 3.68
N LYS A 164 10.31 -2.98 3.37
CA LYS A 164 9.13 -2.40 2.69
C LYS A 164 8.93 -3.13 1.36
N ASN A 165 8.08 -4.16 1.34
CA ASN A 165 7.67 -4.78 0.11
C ASN A 165 6.86 -3.76 -0.72
N PRO A 166 6.98 -3.79 -2.06
CA PRO A 166 6.15 -2.95 -2.92
C PRO A 166 4.68 -3.18 -2.60
N PHE A 167 3.93 -2.10 -2.45
CA PHE A 167 2.48 -2.20 -2.21
C PHE A 167 1.73 -2.73 -3.45
N ILE A 168 2.26 -2.47 -4.65
CA ILE A 168 1.78 -3.01 -5.92
C ILE A 168 2.93 -3.77 -6.59
N THR A 169 2.68 -5.00 -7.01
CA THR A 169 3.62 -5.80 -7.82
C THR A 169 3.23 -5.81 -9.30
N GLU A 170 4.17 -6.18 -10.16
CA GLU A 170 3.91 -6.33 -11.59
C GLU A 170 2.76 -7.33 -11.87
N ASP A 171 2.74 -8.47 -11.18
CA ASP A 171 1.65 -9.45 -11.31
C ASP A 171 0.28 -8.87 -10.97
N GLN A 172 0.20 -7.99 -9.98
CA GLN A 172 -1.04 -7.29 -9.65
C GLN A 172 -1.45 -6.31 -10.75
N ILE A 173 -0.51 -5.60 -11.38
CA ILE A 173 -0.79 -4.72 -12.53
C ILE A 173 -1.29 -5.56 -13.72
N LYS A 174 -0.62 -6.68 -14.02
CA LYS A 174 -1.05 -7.62 -15.07
C LYS A 174 -2.47 -8.14 -14.84
N LEU A 175 -2.82 -8.45 -13.59
CA LEU A 175 -4.17 -8.86 -13.21
C LEU A 175 -5.19 -7.73 -13.42
N LEU A 176 -4.88 -6.51 -12.98
CA LEU A 176 -5.76 -5.34 -13.17
C LEU A 176 -6.00 -5.04 -14.65
N LEU A 177 -4.98 -5.15 -15.49
CA LEU A 177 -5.11 -5.00 -16.94
C LEU A 177 -6.02 -6.07 -17.53
N LYS A 178 -5.86 -7.34 -17.12
CA LYS A 178 -6.71 -8.44 -17.57
C LYS A 178 -8.18 -8.18 -17.22
N VAL A 179 -8.47 -7.82 -15.96
CA VAL A 179 -9.83 -7.48 -15.51
C VAL A 179 -10.38 -6.28 -16.29
N GLY A 180 -9.56 -5.25 -16.52
CA GLY A 180 -10.00 -4.07 -17.29
C GLY A 180 -10.29 -4.36 -18.76
N VAL A 181 -9.64 -5.37 -19.37
CA VAL A 181 -10.01 -5.85 -20.72
C VAL A 181 -11.33 -6.61 -20.71
N GLU A 182 -11.57 -7.46 -19.70
CA GLU A 182 -12.83 -8.20 -19.53
C GLU A 182 -14.03 -7.26 -19.32
N GLU A 183 -13.83 -6.18 -18.56
CA GLU A 183 -14.83 -5.12 -18.31
C GLU A 183 -14.94 -4.10 -19.47
N GLY A 184 -14.14 -4.24 -20.53
CA GLY A 184 -14.16 -3.36 -21.70
C GLY A 184 -13.57 -1.96 -21.49
N VAL A 185 -12.85 -1.74 -20.38
CA VAL A 185 -12.12 -0.50 -20.08
C VAL A 185 -10.87 -0.37 -20.95
N PHE A 186 -10.19 -1.49 -21.20
CA PHE A 186 -9.01 -1.58 -22.07
C PHE A 186 -9.28 -2.49 -23.26
N LYS A 187 -8.57 -2.26 -24.37
CA LYS A 187 -8.61 -3.15 -25.54
C LYS A 187 -7.52 -4.21 -25.41
N ARG A 188 -7.75 -5.42 -25.95
CA ARG A 188 -6.77 -6.53 -25.90
C ARG A 188 -5.34 -6.14 -26.34
N HIS A 189 -5.20 -5.40 -27.43
CA HIS A 189 -3.88 -4.97 -27.90
C HIS A 189 -3.12 -4.05 -26.92
N GLU A 190 -3.81 -3.29 -26.06
CA GLU A 190 -3.16 -2.45 -25.03
C GLU A 190 -2.55 -3.32 -23.93
N GLN A 191 -3.23 -4.41 -23.56
CA GLN A 191 -2.69 -5.41 -22.65
C GLN A 191 -1.46 -6.11 -23.25
N ASP A 192 -1.52 -6.49 -24.53
CA ASP A 192 -0.39 -7.12 -25.23
C ASP A 192 0.84 -6.20 -25.29
N TYR A 193 0.63 -4.90 -25.49
CA TYR A 193 1.73 -3.93 -25.47
C TYR A 193 2.37 -3.82 -24.09
N ILE A 194 1.58 -3.70 -23.02
CA ILE A 194 2.13 -3.57 -21.67
C ILE A 194 2.88 -4.84 -21.25
N HIS A 195 2.36 -6.04 -21.59
CA HIS A 195 3.09 -7.29 -21.35
C HIS A 195 4.44 -7.33 -22.06
N LYS A 196 4.49 -6.95 -23.35
CA LYS A 196 5.75 -6.88 -24.09
C LYS A 196 6.75 -5.87 -23.51
N VAL A 197 6.27 -4.77 -22.95
CA VAL A 197 7.14 -3.78 -22.27
C VAL A 197 7.78 -4.38 -21.01
N PHE A 198 7.00 -5.15 -20.23
CA PHE A 198 7.55 -5.86 -19.07
C PHE A 198 8.56 -6.93 -19.50
N GLU A 199 8.20 -7.78 -20.48
CA GLU A 199 9.09 -8.81 -21.02
C GLU A 199 10.40 -8.21 -21.55
N PHE A 200 10.31 -7.13 -22.33
CA PHE A 200 11.47 -6.43 -22.87
C PHE A 200 12.41 -5.88 -21.78
N THR A 201 11.86 -5.43 -20.66
CA THR A 201 12.65 -4.90 -19.53
C THR A 201 13.48 -6.01 -18.86
N ASP A 202 12.95 -7.23 -18.83
CA ASP A 202 13.62 -8.41 -18.27
C ASP A 202 14.48 -9.16 -19.32
N GLU A 203 14.32 -8.83 -20.60
CA GLU A 203 14.97 -9.52 -21.70
C GLU A 203 16.47 -9.17 -21.78
N LYS A 204 17.30 -10.21 -21.96
CA LYS A 204 18.74 -10.05 -22.09
C LYS A 204 19.11 -9.85 -23.55
N ALA A 205 20.18 -9.10 -23.83
CA ALA A 205 20.67 -8.87 -25.19
C ALA A 205 20.84 -10.17 -26.00
N LYS A 206 21.29 -11.25 -25.34
CA LYS A 206 21.45 -12.58 -25.95
C LYS A 206 20.16 -13.16 -26.57
N THR A 207 18.98 -12.74 -26.12
CA THR A 207 17.69 -13.24 -26.61
C THR A 207 17.29 -12.57 -27.92
N ALA A 208 17.75 -11.33 -28.16
CA ALA A 208 17.50 -10.57 -29.38
C ALA A 208 18.66 -10.59 -30.38
N MET A 209 19.81 -11.17 -30.00
CA MET A 209 21.00 -11.28 -30.85
C MET A 209 20.83 -12.39 -31.91
N THR A 210 21.35 -12.14 -33.10
CA THR A 210 21.55 -13.20 -34.11
C THR A 210 22.70 -14.11 -33.68
N TYR A 211 22.51 -15.43 -33.74
CA TYR A 211 23.58 -16.38 -33.44
C TYR A 211 24.75 -16.19 -34.42
N LYS A 212 25.98 -16.38 -33.91
CA LYS A 212 27.23 -16.19 -34.68
C LYS A 212 27.23 -16.95 -36.02
N ALA A 213 26.68 -18.16 -36.02
CA ALA A 213 26.58 -19.01 -37.22
C ALA A 213 25.64 -18.45 -38.29
N ASP A 214 24.65 -17.65 -37.89
CA ASP A 214 23.62 -17.09 -38.78
C ASP A 214 23.94 -15.65 -39.20
N MET A 215 25.08 -15.10 -38.76
CA MET A 215 25.49 -13.74 -39.11
C MET A 215 26.03 -13.68 -40.55
N VAL A 216 25.43 -12.82 -41.37
CA VAL A 216 26.00 -12.44 -42.67
C VAL A 216 27.10 -11.41 -42.44
N THR A 217 28.35 -11.78 -42.74
CA THR A 217 29.53 -10.92 -42.54
C THR A 217 30.44 -10.88 -43.76
N VAL A 218 31.42 -9.98 -43.73
CA VAL A 218 32.41 -9.77 -44.78
C VAL A 218 33.82 -9.67 -44.20
N GLU A 219 34.80 -10.19 -44.92
CA GLU A 219 36.21 -10.04 -44.57
C GLU A 219 36.73 -8.68 -45.03
N ASN A 220 37.71 -8.09 -44.34
CA ASN A 220 38.24 -6.77 -44.68
C ASN A 220 38.97 -6.67 -46.04
N THR A 221 39.29 -7.81 -46.65
CA THR A 221 40.05 -7.93 -47.90
C THR A 221 39.14 -7.90 -49.14
N ILE A 222 37.82 -7.98 -48.99
CA ILE A 222 36.90 -8.04 -50.13
C ILE A 222 36.74 -6.68 -50.82
N THR A 223 36.35 -6.69 -52.08
CA THR A 223 36.05 -5.47 -52.83
C THR A 223 34.68 -4.91 -52.47
N LEU A 224 34.50 -3.61 -52.74
CA LEU A 224 33.22 -2.91 -52.55
C LEU A 224 32.08 -3.54 -53.36
N ASP A 225 32.37 -4.02 -54.58
CA ASP A 225 31.37 -4.67 -55.44
C ASP A 225 30.85 -5.99 -54.85
N THR A 226 31.74 -6.81 -54.30
CA THR A 226 31.35 -8.06 -53.63
C THR A 226 30.60 -7.81 -52.32
N ALA A 227 30.95 -6.73 -51.60
CA ALA A 227 30.18 -6.29 -50.44
C ALA A 227 28.76 -5.82 -50.83
N LEU A 228 28.63 -5.13 -51.98
CA LEU A 228 27.35 -4.69 -52.55
C LEU A 228 26.48 -5.88 -52.99
N GLU A 229 27.07 -6.88 -53.64
CA GLU A 229 26.37 -8.13 -54.00
C GLU A 229 25.81 -8.81 -52.74
N LYS A 230 26.64 -9.02 -51.71
CA LYS A 230 26.19 -9.62 -50.44
C LYS A 230 25.09 -8.82 -49.74
N ILE A 231 25.14 -7.49 -49.78
CA ILE A 231 24.09 -6.63 -49.23
C ILE A 231 22.78 -6.80 -50.01
N ASN A 232 22.84 -6.87 -51.34
CA ASN A 232 21.66 -7.06 -52.18
C ASN A 232 21.05 -8.46 -52.03
N GLU A 233 21.89 -9.49 -51.93
CA GLU A 233 21.46 -10.88 -51.72
C GLU A 233 20.82 -11.08 -50.34
N SER A 234 21.43 -10.53 -49.28
CA SER A 234 20.94 -10.69 -47.90
C SER A 234 19.83 -9.71 -47.51
N GLY A 235 19.70 -8.57 -48.20
CA GLY A 235 18.76 -7.50 -47.88
C GLY A 235 19.09 -6.71 -46.60
N HIS A 236 20.28 -6.92 -46.01
CA HIS A 236 20.68 -6.27 -44.76
C HIS A 236 21.24 -4.87 -44.98
N SER A 237 20.84 -3.90 -44.14
CA SER A 237 21.37 -2.53 -44.22
C SER A 237 22.79 -2.36 -43.66
N ARG A 238 23.29 -3.36 -42.92
CA ARG A 238 24.58 -3.32 -42.21
C ARG A 238 25.23 -4.69 -42.22
N LEU A 239 26.52 -4.76 -42.55
CA LEU A 239 27.31 -5.98 -42.48
C LEU A 239 28.53 -5.78 -41.56
N PRO A 240 28.75 -6.66 -40.57
CA PRO A 240 29.98 -6.70 -39.78
C PRO A 240 31.19 -7.05 -40.65
N VAL A 241 32.29 -6.34 -40.41
CA VAL A 241 33.58 -6.58 -41.06
C VAL A 241 34.52 -7.22 -40.06
N TRP A 242 35.08 -8.37 -40.41
CA TRP A 242 36.07 -9.07 -39.60
C TRP A 242 37.44 -9.09 -40.28
N LYS A 243 38.48 -9.30 -39.49
CA LYS A 243 39.87 -9.39 -39.98
C LYS A 243 40.58 -10.55 -39.29
N ASP A 244 41.27 -11.36 -40.09
CA ASP A 244 42.05 -12.54 -39.68
C ASP A 244 41.20 -13.68 -39.12
N ASP A 245 40.36 -13.40 -38.13
CA ASP A 245 39.42 -14.34 -37.50
C ASP A 245 38.02 -13.73 -37.35
N PHE A 246 36.99 -14.58 -37.36
CA PHE A 246 35.59 -14.14 -37.26
C PHE A 246 35.29 -13.48 -35.90
N ASP A 247 36.00 -13.85 -34.82
CA ASP A 247 35.82 -13.18 -33.52
C ASP A 247 36.40 -11.76 -33.48
N ASN A 248 37.20 -11.38 -34.48
CA ASN A 248 37.81 -10.05 -34.57
C ASN A 248 37.02 -9.12 -35.51
N ILE A 249 35.87 -8.64 -35.03
CA ILE A 249 35.06 -7.62 -35.73
C ILE A 249 35.75 -6.26 -35.61
N ILE A 250 36.24 -5.74 -36.74
CA ILE A 250 36.96 -4.45 -36.81
C ILE A 250 36.05 -3.27 -37.19
N GLY A 251 34.81 -3.52 -37.62
CA GLY A 251 33.88 -2.47 -38.02
C GLY A 251 32.59 -2.96 -38.64
N MET A 252 31.85 -2.04 -39.27
CA MET A 252 30.57 -2.30 -39.94
C MET A 252 30.51 -1.51 -41.25
N ILE A 253 30.05 -2.15 -42.33
CA ILE A 253 29.70 -1.48 -43.58
C ILE A 253 28.22 -1.18 -43.56
N TYR A 254 27.84 0.06 -43.88
CA TYR A 254 26.46 0.45 -44.07
C TYR A 254 26.13 0.49 -45.55
N ALA A 255 25.02 -0.14 -45.95
CA ALA A 255 24.55 -0.15 -47.34
C ALA A 255 24.42 1.26 -47.93
N LYS A 256 23.95 2.22 -47.12
CA LYS A 256 23.82 3.63 -47.52
C LYS A 256 25.15 4.32 -47.85
N ASP A 257 26.26 3.89 -47.27
CA ASP A 257 27.57 4.55 -47.47
C ASP A 257 28.19 4.13 -48.80
N LEU A 258 27.84 2.93 -49.29
CA LEU A 258 28.27 2.41 -50.60
C LEU A 258 27.66 3.21 -51.76
N LEU A 259 26.55 3.91 -51.55
CA LEU A 259 25.95 4.80 -52.55
C LEU A 259 26.87 5.96 -52.95
N LYS A 260 27.86 6.33 -52.12
CA LYS A 260 28.81 7.41 -52.41
C LYS A 260 29.92 7.01 -53.37
N TYR A 261 30.09 5.71 -53.59
CA TYR A 261 31.18 5.14 -54.38
C TYR A 261 30.66 4.48 -55.66
N ARG A 262 29.43 4.84 -56.03
CA ARG A 262 28.76 4.41 -57.25
C ARG A 262 28.58 5.58 -58.22
#